data_AF-A0A962UU61-F1
#
_entry.id   AF-A0A962UU61-F1
#
_cell.length_a   1.000
_cell.length_b   1.000
_cell.length_c   1.000
_cell.angle_alpha   90.00
_cell.angle_beta   90.00
_cell.angle_gamma   90.00
#
_symmetry.space_group_name_H-M   'P 1'
#
loop_
_entity.id
_entity.type
_entity.pdbx_description
1 polymer ?
#
loop_
_entity_poly.entity_id
_entity_poly.type
_entity_poly.pdbx_seq_one_letter_code
_entity_poly.pdbx_strand_id
1 'polypeptide(L)'
;SSQLQSTASSMASAAEQSTSQAGKVVDSMKEASAGVTAAAAASDEFAMSIGEISRQAASSAELARKASESAERADTTISALSDSATQVGAIVDLIQSIAKRTNLLALNASIEAARGGEAGRGFAVVASEVKELAAQTSRATEEVAGQIRTMQDSTGNSVKALRLIGEQIEQLEATAISIAS
;
A
#
# COMPACT_ATOMS: atom_id res chain seq x y z
N SER A 1 -62.73 38.12 -65.43
CA SER A 1 -63.20 38.13 -64.02
C SER A 1 -62.81 36.86 -63.27
N SER A 2 -63.11 35.67 -63.80
CA SER A 2 -62.79 34.37 -63.17
C SER A 2 -61.29 34.14 -62.89
N GLN A 3 -60.40 34.55 -63.80
CA GLN A 3 -58.96 34.36 -63.63
C GLN A 3 -58.36 35.17 -62.47
N LEU A 4 -58.82 36.41 -62.29
CA LEU A 4 -58.45 37.26 -61.14
C LEU A 4 -58.99 36.68 -59.83
N GLN A 5 -60.24 36.18 -59.83
CA GLN A 5 -60.84 35.52 -58.67
C GLN A 5 -60.05 34.28 -58.24
N SER A 6 -59.66 33.44 -59.21
CA SER A 6 -58.83 32.25 -58.96
C SER A 6 -57.44 32.62 -58.43
N THR A 7 -56.79 33.62 -59.03
CA THR A 7 -55.47 34.10 -58.58
C THR A 7 -55.53 34.66 -57.17
N ALA A 8 -56.55 35.47 -56.86
CA ALA A 8 -56.75 36.01 -55.51
C ALA A 8 -57.02 34.90 -54.48
N SER A 9 -57.79 33.87 -54.83
CA SER A 9 -58.03 32.70 -53.97
C SER A 9 -56.74 31.92 -53.71
N SER A 10 -55.93 31.66 -54.74
CA SER A 10 -54.64 30.99 -54.57
C SER A 10 -53.67 31.80 -53.71
N MET A 11 -53.65 33.12 -53.89
CA MET A 11 -52.83 34.02 -53.07
C MET A 11 -53.28 34.02 -51.60
N ALA A 12 -54.58 34.04 -51.34
CA ALA A 12 -55.13 33.94 -49.98
C ALA A 12 -54.73 32.61 -49.31
N SER A 13 -54.88 31.48 -50.01
CA SER A 13 -54.46 30.18 -49.49
C SER A 13 -52.95 30.10 -49.23
N ALA A 14 -52.12 30.68 -50.11
CA ALA A 14 -50.67 30.73 -49.91
C ALA A 14 -50.28 31.60 -48.69
N ALA A 15 -50.99 32.70 -48.45
CA ALA A 15 -50.79 33.55 -47.29
C ALA A 15 -51.20 32.85 -45.97
N GLU A 16 -52.33 32.14 -45.97
CA GLU A 16 -52.76 31.31 -44.84
C GLU A 16 -51.73 30.21 -44.53
N GLN A 17 -51.24 29.52 -45.56
CA GLN A 17 -50.23 28.48 -45.43
C GLN A 17 -48.90 29.04 -44.90
N SER A 18 -48.47 30.20 -45.40
CA SER A 18 -47.27 30.90 -44.91
C SER A 18 -47.40 31.31 -43.45
N THR A 19 -48.59 31.78 -43.04
CA THR A 19 -48.87 32.15 -41.65
C THR A 19 -48.82 30.93 -40.73
N SER A 20 -49.41 29.80 -41.15
CA SER A 20 -49.33 28.54 -40.42
C SER A 20 -47.88 28.04 -40.28
N GLN A 21 -47.11 28.13 -41.36
CA GLN A 21 -45.71 27.71 -41.36
C GLN A 21 -44.85 28.63 -40.48
N ALA A 22 -45.06 29.94 -40.52
CA ALA A 22 -44.40 30.90 -39.63
C ALA A 22 -44.70 30.60 -38.16
N GLY A 23 -45.94 30.24 -37.82
CA GLY A 23 -46.32 29.78 -36.48
C GLY A 23 -45.51 28.57 -36.01
N LYS A 24 -45.40 27.54 -36.86
CA LYS A 24 -44.56 26.35 -36.56
C LYS A 24 -43.09 26.72 -36.34
N VAL A 25 -42.54 27.61 -37.18
CA VAL A 25 -41.15 28.09 -37.02
C VAL A 25 -40.97 28.80 -35.69
N VAL A 26 -41.91 29.66 -35.29
CA VAL A 26 -41.86 30.35 -33.99
C VAL A 26 -41.86 29.34 -32.84
N ASP A 27 -42.68 28.30 -32.89
CA ASP A 27 -42.73 27.30 -31.84
C ASP A 27 -41.44 26.45 -31.77
N SER A 28 -40.90 26.03 -32.92
CA SER A 28 -39.59 25.38 -32.99
C SER A 28 -38.46 26.28 -32.46
N MET A 29 -38.52 27.60 -32.71
CA MET A 29 -37.52 28.55 -32.20
C MET A 29 -37.61 28.74 -30.69
N LYS A 30 -38.83 28.70 -30.12
CA LYS A 30 -39.00 28.72 -28.64
C LYS A 30 -38.38 27.47 -28.01
N GLU A 31 -38.63 26.31 -28.59
CA GLU A 31 -38.06 25.03 -28.11
C GLU A 31 -36.53 25.03 -28.22
N ALA A 32 -35.99 25.49 -29.35
CA ALA A 32 -34.55 25.64 -29.53
C ALA A 32 -33.93 26.62 -28.50
N SER A 33 -34.58 27.77 -28.25
CA SER A 33 -34.13 28.75 -27.25
C SER A 33 -34.13 28.18 -25.83
N ALA A 34 -35.17 27.41 -25.48
CA ALA A 34 -35.22 26.68 -24.22
C ALA A 34 -34.10 25.66 -24.11
N GLY A 35 -33.81 24.91 -25.19
CA GLY A 35 -32.71 23.97 -25.27
C GLY A 35 -31.34 24.61 -25.08
N VAL A 36 -31.09 25.77 -25.72
CA VAL A 36 -29.84 26.53 -25.56
C VAL A 36 -29.68 27.03 -24.13
N THR A 37 -30.76 27.51 -23.51
CA THR A 37 -30.73 27.95 -22.10
C THR A 37 -30.43 26.80 -21.14
N ALA A 38 -31.04 25.64 -21.37
CA ALA A 38 -30.75 24.43 -20.59
C ALA A 38 -29.31 23.94 -20.78
N ALA A 39 -28.79 23.99 -22.01
CA ALA A 39 -27.40 23.62 -22.31
C ALA A 39 -26.39 24.57 -21.64
N ALA A 40 -26.69 25.88 -21.59
CA ALA A 40 -25.88 26.86 -20.88
C ALA A 40 -25.84 26.56 -19.36
N ALA A 41 -26.99 26.31 -18.75
CA ALA A 41 -27.07 25.95 -17.33
C ALA A 41 -26.31 24.64 -17.01
N ALA A 42 -26.44 23.62 -17.85
CA ALA A 42 -25.69 22.37 -17.70
C ALA A 42 -24.16 22.60 -17.85
N SER A 43 -23.75 23.52 -18.70
CA SER A 43 -22.33 23.88 -18.87
C SER A 43 -21.76 24.57 -17.62
N ASP A 44 -22.54 25.44 -16.98
CA ASP A 44 -22.15 26.07 -15.71
C ASP A 44 -22.03 25.02 -14.58
N GLU A 45 -22.97 24.07 -14.49
CA GLU A 45 -22.88 22.96 -13.52
C GLU A 45 -21.66 22.06 -13.76
N PHE A 46 -21.32 21.77 -15.02
CA PHE A 46 -20.12 21.01 -15.35
C PHE A 46 -18.84 21.77 -14.98
N ALA A 47 -18.77 23.08 -15.22
CA ALA A 47 -17.62 23.89 -14.84
C ALA A 47 -17.40 23.87 -13.31
N MET A 48 -18.49 23.98 -12.52
CA MET A 48 -18.41 23.84 -11.07
C MET A 48 -17.94 22.44 -10.65
N SER A 49 -18.47 21.39 -11.28
CA SER A 49 -18.12 20.00 -10.98
C SER A 49 -16.65 19.70 -11.29
N ILE A 50 -16.14 20.18 -12.42
CA ILE A 50 -14.71 20.06 -12.80
C ILE A 50 -13.82 20.77 -11.78
N GLY A 51 -14.24 21.96 -11.32
CA GLY A 51 -13.51 22.69 -10.28
C GLY A 51 -13.44 21.93 -8.95
N GLU A 52 -14.52 21.25 -8.55
CA GLU A 52 -14.52 20.41 -7.35
C GLU A 52 -13.68 19.14 -7.52
N ILE A 53 -13.78 18.46 -8.66
CA ILE A 53 -12.93 17.30 -9.00
C ILE A 53 -11.45 17.68 -8.91
N SER A 54 -11.07 18.84 -9.46
CA SER A 54 -9.68 19.32 -9.43
C SER A 54 -9.19 19.59 -8.00
N ARG A 55 -10.03 20.20 -7.15
CA ARG A 55 -9.71 20.40 -5.72
C ARG A 55 -9.56 19.09 -4.97
N GLN A 56 -10.47 18.14 -5.21
CA GLN A 56 -10.44 16.84 -4.56
C GLN A 56 -9.21 16.03 -5.01
N ALA A 57 -8.85 16.08 -6.28
CA ALA A 57 -7.65 15.45 -6.82
C ALA A 57 -6.38 16.06 -6.21
N ALA A 58 -6.28 17.38 -6.07
CA ALA A 58 -5.15 18.01 -5.38
C ALA A 58 -5.03 17.57 -3.90
N SER A 59 -6.16 17.43 -3.20
CA SER A 59 -6.19 16.89 -1.84
C SER A 59 -5.72 15.42 -1.78
N SER A 60 -6.12 14.59 -2.75
CA SER A 60 -5.67 13.21 -2.88
C SER A 60 -4.15 13.11 -3.14
N ALA A 61 -3.58 14.01 -3.96
CA ALA A 61 -2.14 14.05 -4.20
C ALA A 61 -1.36 14.37 -2.91
N GLU A 62 -1.84 15.34 -2.13
CA GLU A 62 -1.25 15.68 -0.83
C GLU A 62 -1.35 14.53 0.19
N LEU A 63 -2.47 13.79 0.20
CA LEU A 63 -2.61 12.60 1.03
C LEU A 63 -1.65 11.48 0.61
N ALA A 64 -1.50 11.25 -0.70
CA ALA A 64 -0.56 10.28 -1.24
C ALA A 64 0.88 10.63 -0.82
N ARG A 65 1.29 11.90 -0.92
CA ARG A 65 2.62 12.34 -0.46
C ARG A 65 2.86 12.05 1.03
N LYS A 66 1.89 12.36 1.89
CA LYS A 66 1.97 12.02 3.32
C LYS A 66 2.06 10.52 3.57
N ALA A 67 1.31 9.72 2.81
CA ALA A 67 1.38 8.27 2.90
C ALA A 67 2.77 7.75 2.47
N SER A 68 3.39 8.37 1.46
CA SER A 68 4.74 8.04 1.01
C SER A 68 5.77 8.28 2.13
N GLU A 69 5.76 9.45 2.76
CA GLU A 69 6.63 9.73 3.91
C GLU A 69 6.44 8.74 5.07
N SER A 70 5.19 8.34 5.33
CA SER A 70 4.89 7.33 6.34
C SER A 70 5.44 5.95 5.97
N ALA A 71 5.36 5.56 4.70
CA ALA A 71 5.93 4.32 4.20
C ALA A 71 7.47 4.31 4.30
N GLU A 72 8.13 5.42 3.96
CA GLU A 72 9.59 5.58 4.10
C GLU A 72 10.06 5.46 5.57
N ARG A 73 9.33 6.10 6.49
CA ARG A 73 9.62 5.98 7.95
C ARG A 73 9.44 4.54 8.43
N ALA A 74 8.42 3.84 7.94
CA ALA A 74 8.20 2.43 8.25
C ALA A 74 9.34 1.55 7.70
N ASP A 75 9.79 1.79 6.45
CA ASP A 75 10.89 1.05 5.82
C ASP A 75 12.19 1.21 6.60
N THR A 76 12.49 2.44 7.05
CA THR A 76 13.65 2.72 7.90
C THR A 76 13.58 1.95 9.22
N THR A 77 12.42 1.94 9.87
CA THR A 77 12.22 1.26 11.17
C THR A 77 12.34 -0.26 11.04
N ILE A 78 11.76 -0.83 9.99
CA ILE A 78 11.81 -2.28 9.73
C ILE A 78 13.22 -2.70 9.31
N SER A 79 13.93 -1.88 8.54
CA SER A 79 15.34 -2.12 8.21
C SER A 79 16.22 -2.17 9.47
N ALA A 80 16.05 -1.21 10.39
CA ALA A 80 16.76 -1.23 11.68
C ALA A 80 16.42 -2.47 12.53
N LEU A 81 15.17 -2.95 12.47
CA LEU A 81 14.76 -4.20 13.12
C LEU A 81 15.46 -5.42 12.48
N SER A 82 15.59 -5.45 11.16
CA SER A 82 16.31 -6.51 10.42
C SER A 82 17.78 -6.59 10.82
N ASP A 83 18.43 -5.43 10.93
CA ASP A 83 19.83 -5.32 11.36
C ASP A 83 19.99 -5.80 12.82
N SER A 84 19.07 -5.39 13.69
CA SER A 84 19.04 -5.82 15.10
C SER A 84 18.86 -7.34 15.21
N ALA A 85 17.94 -7.93 14.45
CA ALA A 85 17.74 -9.38 14.42
C ALA A 85 18.99 -10.12 13.94
N THR A 86 19.71 -9.57 12.97
CA THR A 86 20.99 -10.11 12.48
C THR A 86 22.08 -10.08 13.55
N GLN A 87 22.20 -8.97 14.28
CA GLN A 87 23.14 -8.87 15.41
C GLN A 87 22.80 -9.87 16.53
N VAL A 88 21.52 -10.02 16.87
CA VAL A 88 21.08 -11.02 17.85
C VAL A 88 21.39 -12.44 17.36
N GLY A 89 21.20 -12.73 16.07
CA GLY A 89 21.58 -14.01 15.47
C GLY A 89 23.07 -14.34 15.67
N ALA A 90 23.95 -13.36 15.42
CA ALA A 90 25.39 -13.54 15.64
C ALA A 90 25.75 -13.80 17.13
N ILE A 91 25.04 -13.16 18.06
CA ILE A 91 25.20 -13.41 19.50
C ILE A 91 24.74 -14.83 19.85
N VAL A 92 23.60 -15.28 19.33
CA VAL A 92 23.07 -16.63 19.57
C VAL A 92 24.03 -17.69 19.04
N ASP A 93 24.61 -17.50 17.86
CA ASP A 93 25.62 -18.40 17.28
C ASP A 93 26.88 -18.48 18.15
N LEU A 94 27.33 -17.34 18.70
CA LEU A 94 28.45 -17.31 19.64
C LEU A 94 28.13 -18.09 20.92
N ILE A 95 26.94 -17.90 21.50
CA ILE A 95 26.51 -18.64 22.71
C ILE A 95 26.45 -20.14 22.41
N GLN A 96 25.94 -20.54 21.25
CA GLN A 96 25.91 -21.94 20.84
C GLN A 96 27.32 -22.53 20.73
N SER A 97 28.27 -21.78 20.17
CA SER A 97 29.69 -22.18 20.11
C SER A 97 30.30 -22.34 21.51
N ILE A 98 30.01 -21.41 22.42
CA ILE A 98 30.44 -21.48 23.83
C ILE A 98 29.84 -22.71 24.50
N ALA A 99 28.54 -22.98 24.35
CA ALA A 99 27.88 -24.15 24.94
C ALA A 99 28.50 -25.46 24.44
N LYS A 100 28.77 -25.57 23.13
CA LYS A 100 29.47 -26.73 22.54
C LYS A 100 30.86 -26.93 23.13
N ARG A 101 31.64 -25.85 23.29
CA ARG A 101 32.98 -25.89 23.89
C ARG A 101 32.94 -26.23 25.38
N THR A 102 31.99 -25.69 26.13
CA THR A 102 31.77 -26.01 27.55
C THR A 102 31.40 -27.48 27.72
N ASN A 103 30.55 -28.03 26.86
CA ASN A 103 30.21 -29.45 26.86
C ASN A 103 31.44 -30.35 26.62
N LEU A 104 32.31 -29.97 25.68
CA LEU A 104 33.57 -30.70 25.44
C LEU A 104 34.55 -30.59 26.61
N LEU A 105 34.66 -29.42 27.24
CA LEU A 105 35.47 -29.23 28.45
C LEU A 105 34.96 -30.07 29.62
N ALA A 106 33.65 -30.09 29.83
CA ALA A 106 33.00 -30.89 30.85
C ALA A 106 33.21 -32.39 30.62
N LEU A 107 33.12 -32.85 29.37
CA LEU A 107 33.44 -34.22 28.99
C LEU A 107 34.88 -34.60 29.33
N ASN A 108 35.85 -33.76 29.00
CA ASN A 108 37.26 -33.99 29.34
C ASN A 108 37.46 -34.03 30.86
N ALA A 109 36.79 -33.15 31.61
CA ALA A 109 36.81 -33.18 33.07
C ALA A 109 36.20 -34.46 33.65
N SER A 110 35.10 -34.97 33.08
CA SER A 110 34.51 -36.26 33.49
C SER A 110 35.47 -37.43 33.26
N ILE A 111 36.21 -37.42 32.14
CA ILE A 111 37.22 -38.45 31.83
C ILE A 111 38.37 -38.41 32.84
N GLU A 112 38.88 -37.22 33.14
CA GLU A 112 39.99 -37.07 34.09
C GLU A 112 39.55 -37.40 35.53
N ALA A 113 38.33 -37.03 35.91
CA ALA A 113 37.74 -37.41 37.19
C ALA A 113 37.61 -38.95 37.33
N ALA A 114 37.26 -39.66 36.25
CA ALA A 114 37.24 -41.12 36.24
C ALA A 114 38.64 -41.73 36.39
N ARG A 115 39.69 -41.11 35.82
CA ARG A 115 41.09 -41.54 36.03
C ARG A 115 41.55 -41.34 37.48
N GLY A 116 41.04 -40.33 38.17
CA GLY A 116 41.34 -40.04 39.58
C GLY A 116 40.73 -41.04 40.59
N GLY A 117 39.92 -42.01 40.15
CA GLY A 117 39.33 -43.02 41.04
C GLY A 117 38.45 -42.41 42.13
N GLU A 118 38.58 -42.87 43.38
CA GLU A 118 37.76 -42.36 44.50
C GLU A 118 37.98 -40.87 44.79
N ALA A 119 39.20 -40.35 44.59
CA ALA A 119 39.51 -38.93 44.81
C ALA A 119 38.82 -38.01 43.79
N GLY A 120 38.42 -38.55 42.63
CA GLY A 120 37.76 -37.81 41.55
C GLY A 120 36.23 -37.75 41.64
N ARG A 121 35.60 -38.45 42.59
CA ARG A 121 34.12 -38.56 42.66
C ARG A 121 33.39 -37.21 42.71
N GLY A 122 33.88 -36.27 43.52
CA GLY A 122 33.28 -34.93 43.60
C GLY A 122 33.42 -34.14 42.29
N PHE A 123 34.58 -34.23 41.63
CA PHE A 123 34.80 -33.61 40.33
C PHE A 123 33.95 -34.25 39.22
N ALA A 124 33.69 -35.57 39.30
CA ALA A 124 32.83 -36.26 38.34
C ALA A 124 31.39 -35.76 38.38
N VAL A 125 30.85 -35.47 39.58
CA VAL A 125 29.49 -34.90 39.74
C VAL A 125 29.41 -33.51 39.12
N VAL A 126 30.36 -32.62 39.47
CA VAL A 126 30.39 -31.26 38.92
C VAL A 126 30.55 -31.29 37.39
N ALA A 127 31.43 -32.14 36.86
CA ALA A 127 31.61 -32.26 35.41
C ALA A 127 30.33 -32.75 34.70
N SER A 128 29.57 -33.67 35.32
CA SER A 128 28.28 -34.10 34.78
C SER A 128 27.24 -32.98 34.76
N GLU A 129 27.16 -32.18 35.83
CA GLU A 129 26.22 -31.08 35.95
C GLU A 129 26.53 -29.95 34.96
N VAL A 130 27.81 -29.61 34.79
CA VAL A 130 28.26 -28.64 33.76
C VAL A 130 27.93 -29.16 32.35
N LYS A 131 28.10 -30.46 32.10
CA LYS A 131 27.76 -31.08 30.81
C LYS A 131 26.26 -30.97 30.52
N GLU A 132 25.42 -31.22 31.51
CA GLU A 132 23.96 -31.11 31.38
C GLU A 132 23.52 -29.67 31.12
N LEU A 133 24.04 -28.70 31.88
CA LEU A 133 23.79 -27.27 31.66
C LEU A 133 24.24 -26.81 30.27
N ALA A 134 25.39 -27.28 29.79
CA ALA A 134 25.87 -26.97 28.45
C ALA A 134 24.95 -27.54 27.36
N ALA A 135 24.46 -28.76 27.53
CA ALA A 135 23.50 -29.37 26.61
C ALA A 135 22.12 -28.67 26.64
N GLN A 136 21.66 -28.24 27.82
CA GLN A 136 20.44 -27.43 27.95
C GLN A 136 20.61 -26.06 27.27
N THR A 137 21.75 -25.40 27.47
CA THR A 137 22.08 -24.12 26.81
C THR A 137 22.08 -24.27 25.30
N SER A 138 22.71 -25.33 24.77
CA SER A 138 22.76 -25.57 23.32
C SER A 138 21.36 -25.73 22.71
N ARG A 139 20.48 -26.51 23.37
CA ARG A 139 19.08 -26.67 22.94
C ARG A 139 18.31 -25.34 22.96
N ALA A 140 18.43 -24.59 24.06
CA ALA A 140 17.78 -23.28 24.16
C ALA A 140 18.27 -22.31 23.08
N THR A 141 19.57 -22.28 22.77
CA THR A 141 20.10 -21.45 21.69
C THR A 141 19.62 -21.87 20.31
N GLU A 142 19.40 -23.16 20.05
CA GLU A 142 18.84 -23.65 18.79
C GLU A 142 17.39 -23.18 18.59
N GLU A 143 16.58 -23.23 19.65
CA GLU A 143 15.21 -22.71 19.63
C GLU A 143 15.17 -21.20 19.38
N VAL A 144 16.00 -20.42 20.08
CA VAL A 144 16.12 -18.97 19.88
C VAL A 144 16.60 -18.66 18.47
N ALA A 145 17.58 -19.40 17.93
CA ALA A 145 18.03 -19.22 16.55
C ALA A 145 16.89 -19.43 15.53
N GLY A 146 16.00 -20.40 15.77
CA GLY A 146 14.80 -20.60 14.97
C GLY A 146 13.83 -19.41 15.02
N GLN A 147 13.64 -18.82 16.20
CA GLN A 147 12.82 -17.60 16.36
C GLN A 147 13.44 -16.39 15.65
N ILE A 148 14.76 -16.21 15.73
CA ILE A 148 15.47 -15.12 15.04
C ILE A 148 15.34 -15.26 13.52
N ARG A 149 15.47 -16.46 12.95
CA ARG A 149 15.24 -16.69 11.51
C ARG A 149 13.82 -16.32 11.11
N THR A 150 12.83 -16.74 11.90
CA THR A 150 11.42 -16.41 11.65
C THR A 150 11.18 -14.90 11.68
N MET A 151 11.84 -14.19 12.61
CA MET A 151 11.79 -12.73 12.70
C MET A 151 12.42 -12.09 11.45
N GLN A 152 13.61 -12.53 11.03
CA GLN A 152 14.29 -12.05 9.83
C GLN A 152 13.43 -12.25 8.57
N ASP A 153 12.82 -13.43 8.40
CA ASP A 153 11.94 -13.71 7.27
C ASP A 153 10.70 -12.79 7.26
N SER A 154 10.07 -12.61 8.42
CA SER A 154 8.90 -11.74 8.58
C SER A 154 9.23 -10.27 8.29
N THR A 155 10.35 -9.79 8.82
CA THR A 155 10.87 -8.44 8.57
C THR A 155 11.20 -8.26 7.08
N GLY A 156 11.86 -9.22 6.44
CA GLY A 156 12.15 -9.20 5.01
C GLY A 156 10.90 -9.17 4.13
N ASN A 157 9.84 -9.88 4.51
CA ASN A 157 8.55 -9.81 3.82
C ASN A 157 7.87 -8.45 4.02
N SER A 158 8.00 -7.85 5.19
CA SER A 158 7.46 -6.52 5.48
C SER A 158 8.16 -5.42 4.67
N VAL A 159 9.48 -5.47 4.51
CA VAL A 159 10.23 -4.56 3.61
C VAL A 159 9.72 -4.66 2.17
N LYS A 160 9.52 -5.87 1.65
CA LYS A 160 8.98 -6.06 0.29
C LYS A 160 7.57 -5.46 0.15
N ALA A 161 6.70 -5.69 1.13
CA ALA A 161 5.35 -5.14 1.13
C ALA A 161 5.35 -3.61 1.17
N LEU A 162 6.22 -3.00 1.99
CA LEU A 162 6.35 -1.54 2.06
C LEU A 162 6.84 -0.92 0.75
N ARG A 163 7.77 -1.57 0.05
CA ARG A 163 8.21 -1.09 -1.28
C ARG A 163 7.07 -1.09 -2.30
N LEU A 164 6.29 -2.18 -2.35
CA LEU A 164 5.11 -2.26 -3.23
C LEU A 164 4.06 -1.19 -2.87
N ILE A 165 3.87 -0.91 -1.58
CA ILE A 165 2.99 0.17 -1.13
C ILE A 165 3.53 1.54 -1.59
N GLY A 166 4.83 1.78 -1.47
CA GLY A 166 5.48 3.00 -1.96
C GLY A 166 5.24 3.22 -3.46
N GLU A 167 5.48 2.20 -4.28
CA GLU A 167 5.22 2.26 -5.73
C GLU A 167 3.75 2.57 -6.06
N GLN A 168 2.80 1.97 -5.32
CA GLN A 168 1.37 2.25 -5.50
C GLN A 168 1.00 3.68 -5.11
N ILE A 169 1.61 4.21 -4.04
CA ILE A 169 1.38 5.59 -3.59
C ILE A 169 1.92 6.59 -4.61
N GLU A 170 3.09 6.35 -5.19
CA GLU A 170 3.65 7.20 -6.26
C GLU A 170 2.72 7.25 -7.49
N GLN A 171 2.17 6.10 -7.89
CA GLN A 171 1.20 6.03 -8.99
C GLN A 171 -0.09 6.79 -8.67
N LEU A 172 -0.56 6.71 -7.42
CA LEU A 172 -1.72 7.47 -6.94
C LEU A 172 -1.46 8.98 -6.96
N GLU A 173 -0.29 9.43 -6.48
CA GLU A 173 0.08 10.85 -6.51
C GLU A 173 0.14 11.36 -7.96
N ALA A 174 0.79 10.63 -8.87
CA ALA A 174 0.89 11.01 -10.27
C ALA A 174 -0.48 11.13 -10.95
N THR A 175 -1.38 10.17 -10.68
CA THR A 175 -2.76 10.19 -11.22
C THR A 175 -3.54 11.38 -10.67
N ALA A 176 -3.43 11.63 -9.38
CA ALA A 176 -4.12 12.75 -8.72
C ALA A 176 -3.63 14.11 -9.25
N ILE A 177 -2.33 14.27 -9.46
CA ILE A 177 -1.75 15.48 -10.10
C ILE A 177 -2.28 15.65 -11.52
N SER A 178 -2.34 14.56 -12.31
CA SER A 178 -2.84 14.61 -13.69
C SER A 178 -4.32 14.97 -13.80
N ILE A 179 -5.14 14.70 -12.78
CA ILE A 179 -6.56 15.09 -12.75
C ILE A 179 -6.71 16.55 -12.29
N ALA A 180 -5.82 17.02 -11.43
CA ALA A 180 -5.87 18.38 -10.89
C ALA A 180 -5.33 19.45 -11.85
N SER A 181 -4.55 19.07 -12.88
CA SER A 181 -3.97 19.94 -13.91
C SER A 181 -4.90 20.15 -15.10
#